data_AF-A0A951VXI6-F1
#
_entry.id   AF-A0A951VXI6-F1
#
_cell.length_a   1.000
_cell.length_b   1.000
_cell.length_c   1.000
_cell.angle_alpha   90.00
_cell.angle_beta   90.00
_cell.angle_gamma   90.00
#
_symmetry.space_group_name_H-M   'P 1'
#
loop_
_entity.id
_entity.type
_entity.pdbx_description
1 polymer ?
#
loop_
_entity_poly.entity_id
_entity_poly.type
_entity_poly.pdbx_seq_one_letter_code
_entity_poly.pdbx_strand_id
1 'polypeptide(L)'
;VGGSLVANTQLGVEFDTYFNLVLEILRSKNGLKDIWVGNFKSFIFGLTISAISCQQGLTAKGGAIGVGKAVRQAVVHSFLFVIIFGYFLSALFYR
;
A
#
# COMPACT_ATOMS: atom_id res chain seq x y z
N VAL A 1 1.25 1.95 -16.76
CA VAL A 1 0.41 2.78 -17.67
C VAL A 1 0.56 4.27 -17.39
N GLY A 2 0.27 4.78 -16.17
CA GLY A 2 0.55 6.19 -15.85
C GLY A 2 2.03 6.56 -16.04
N GLY A 3 2.94 5.75 -15.48
CA GLY A 3 4.39 5.94 -15.67
C GLY A 3 4.86 5.84 -17.12
N SER A 4 4.26 4.99 -17.94
CA SER A 4 4.62 4.87 -19.37
C SER A 4 4.17 6.09 -20.17
N LEU A 5 3.00 6.67 -19.87
CA LEU A 5 2.52 7.90 -20.50
C LEU A 5 3.42 9.10 -20.16
N VAL A 6 3.86 9.21 -18.90
CA VAL A 6 4.80 10.25 -18.47
C VAL A 6 6.17 10.06 -19.13
N ALA A 7 6.67 8.83 -19.20
CA ALA A 7 7.94 8.52 -19.86
C ALA A 7 7.93 8.88 -21.36
N ASN A 8 6.80 8.64 -22.04
CA ASN A 8 6.65 9.01 -23.45
C ASN A 8 6.60 10.53 -23.66
N THR A 9 5.87 11.25 -22.81
CA THR A 9 5.66 12.70 -22.95
C THR A 9 6.84 13.55 -22.46
N GLN A 10 7.55 13.12 -21.40
CA GLN A 10 8.63 13.90 -20.78
C GLN A 10 10.03 13.40 -21.14
N LEU A 11 10.23 12.09 -21.33
CA LEU A 11 11.54 11.50 -21.61
C LEU A 11 11.71 11.03 -23.06
N GLY A 12 10.67 11.10 -23.89
CA GLY A 12 10.72 10.66 -25.29
C GLY A 12 10.92 9.14 -25.44
N VAL A 13 10.63 8.36 -24.40
CA VAL A 13 10.77 6.90 -24.44
C VAL A 13 9.54 6.30 -25.10
N GLU A 14 9.74 5.44 -26.10
CA GLU A 14 8.66 4.74 -26.78
C GLU A 14 7.97 3.73 -25.85
N PHE A 15 6.67 3.52 -26.02
CA PHE A 15 5.88 2.63 -25.17
C PHE A 15 6.41 1.20 -25.18
N ASP A 16 6.74 0.67 -26.35
CA ASP A 16 7.28 -0.68 -26.50
C ASP A 16 8.60 -0.86 -25.74
N THR A 17 9.53 0.08 -25.85
CA THR A 17 10.80 0.04 -25.11
C THR A 17 10.57 0.09 -23.60
N TYR A 18 9.66 0.94 -23.13
CA TYR A 18 9.31 1.03 -21.71
C TYR A 18 8.76 -0.30 -21.16
N PHE A 19 7.81 -0.92 -21.87
CA PHE A 19 7.21 -2.17 -21.43
C PHE A 19 8.18 -3.35 -21.48
N ASN A 20 9.05 -3.40 -22.50
CA ASN A 20 10.10 -4.43 -22.57
C ASN A 20 11.06 -4.34 -21.39
N LEU A 21 11.50 -3.13 -21.01
CA LEU A 21 12.36 -2.91 -19.85
C LEU A 21 11.68 -3.32 -18.53
N VAL A 22 10.40 -2.95 -18.34
CA VAL A 22 9.63 -3.34 -17.15
C VAL A 22 9.50 -4.87 -17.08
N LEU A 23 9.21 -5.54 -18.19
CA LEU A 23 9.09 -7.00 -18.23
C LEU A 23 10.42 -7.71 -17.96
N GLU A 24 11.55 -7.14 -18.40
CA GLU A 24 12.88 -7.66 -18.09
C GLU A 24 13.20 -7.55 -16.59
N ILE A 25 12.93 -6.40 -15.98
CA ILE A 25 13.13 -6.17 -14.54
C ILE A 25 12.23 -7.11 -13.71
N LEU A 26 10.97 -7.30 -14.14
CA LEU A 26 10.03 -8.19 -13.46
C LEU A 26 10.40 -9.68 -13.60
N ARG A 27 10.98 -10.10 -14.73
CA ARG A 27 11.46 -11.48 -14.95
C ARG A 27 12.76 -11.79 -14.20
N SER A 28 13.50 -10.76 -13.78
CA SER A 28 14.68 -10.94 -12.94
C SER A 28 14.30 -11.54 -11.57
N LYS A 29 15.22 -12.29 -10.96
CA LYS A 29 15.03 -12.94 -9.64
C LYS A 29 14.58 -11.95 -8.56
N ASN A 30 14.99 -10.69 -8.67
CA ASN A 30 14.61 -9.63 -7.74
C ASN A 30 13.16 -9.17 -7.94
N GLY A 31 12.66 -9.12 -9.18
CA GLY A 31 11.28 -8.73 -9.49
C GLY A 31 10.24 -9.69 -8.91
N LEU A 32 10.51 -11.00 -8.96
CA LEU A 32 9.63 -11.99 -8.31
C LEU A 32 9.58 -11.84 -6.79
N LYS A 33 10.70 -11.47 -6.16
CA LYS A 33 10.76 -11.16 -4.72
C LYS A 33 9.89 -9.94 -4.41
N ASP A 34 10.03 -8.88 -5.18
CA ASP A 34 9.32 -7.61 -4.98
C ASP A 34 7.79 -7.78 -5.08
N ILE A 35 7.31 -8.61 -6.02
CA ILE A 35 5.88 -8.95 -6.18
C ILE A 35 5.35 -9.71 -4.96
N TRP A 36 6.07 -10.75 -4.52
CA TRP A 36 5.66 -11.56 -3.36
C TRP A 36 5.64 -10.73 -2.06
N VAL A 37 6.67 -9.94 -1.83
CA VAL A 37 6.77 -9.04 -0.66
C VAL A 37 5.68 -7.97 -0.71
N GLY A 38 5.40 -7.40 -1.88
CA GLY A 38 4.31 -6.44 -2.07
C GLY A 38 2.94 -7.02 -1.78
N ASN A 39 2.68 -8.26 -2.23
CA ASN A 39 1.41 -8.95 -1.97
C ASN A 39 1.24 -9.24 -0.46
N PHE A 40 2.28 -9.77 0.17
CA PHE A 40 2.29 -10.02 1.61
C PHE A 40 2.08 -8.73 2.43
N LYS A 41 2.76 -7.64 2.05
CA LYS A 41 2.60 -6.33 2.69
C LYS A 41 1.17 -5.80 2.58
N SER A 42 0.54 -5.97 1.42
CA SER A 42 -0.86 -5.58 1.20
C SER A 42 -1.83 -6.38 2.06
N PHE A 43 -1.59 -7.69 2.23
CA PHE A 43 -2.39 -8.54 3.12
C PHE A 43 -2.33 -8.07 4.58
N ILE A 44 -1.13 -7.78 5.09
CA ILE A 44 -0.95 -7.28 6.46
C ILE A 44 -1.65 -5.93 6.64
N PHE A 45 -1.50 -5.01 5.69
CA PHE A 45 -2.18 -3.71 5.76
C PHE A 45 -3.70 -3.83 5.78
N GLY A 46 -4.28 -4.68 4.94
CA GLY A 46 -5.71 -4.95 4.95
C GLY A 46 -6.20 -5.49 6.29
N LEU A 47 -5.47 -6.44 6.87
CA LEU A 47 -5.79 -7.03 8.17
C LEU A 47 -5.72 -5.98 9.30
N THR A 48 -4.67 -5.17 9.33
CA THR A 48 -4.50 -4.10 10.32
C THR A 48 -5.59 -3.04 10.21
N ILE A 49 -5.90 -2.56 9.00
CA ILE A 49 -6.94 -1.54 8.79
C ILE A 49 -8.31 -2.08 9.23
N SER A 50 -8.64 -3.32 8.85
CA SER A 50 -9.90 -3.97 9.22
C SER A 50 -10.03 -4.10 10.75
N ALA A 51 -9.00 -4.62 11.42
CA ALA A 51 -9.00 -4.78 12.88
C ALA A 51 -9.20 -3.45 13.63
N ILE A 52 -8.48 -2.40 13.21
CA ILE A 52 -8.59 -1.06 13.83
C ILE A 52 -9.97 -0.45 13.55
N SER A 53 -10.48 -0.61 12.34
CA SER A 53 -11.80 -0.07 11.95
C SER A 53 -12.92 -0.75 12.73
N CYS A 54 -12.87 -2.08 12.87
CA CYS A 54 -13.83 -2.83 13.68
C CYS A 54 -13.77 -2.42 15.15
N GLN A 55 -12.56 -2.25 15.71
CA GLN A 55 -12.41 -1.84 17.11
C GLN A 55 -13.01 -0.46 17.38
N GLN A 56 -12.75 0.51 16.50
CA GLN A 56 -13.26 1.87 16.64
C GLN A 56 -14.78 1.93 16.38
N GLY A 57 -15.28 1.12 15.44
CA GLY A 57 -16.71 0.99 15.17
C GLY A 57 -17.48 0.41 16.36
N LEU A 58 -16.97 -0.65 16.99
CA LEU A 58 -17.59 -1.29 18.17
C LEU A 58 -17.54 -0.40 19.42
N THR A 59 -16.52 0.47 19.53
CA THR A 59 -16.36 1.38 20.67
C THR A 59 -17.13 2.70 20.49
N ALA A 60 -17.78 2.92 19.34
CA ALA A 60 -18.51 4.15 19.07
C ALA A 60 -19.70 4.34 20.03
N LYS A 61 -19.79 5.52 20.65
CA LYS A 61 -20.83 5.90 21.62
C LYS A 61 -21.33 7.32 21.36
N GLY A 62 -22.57 7.62 21.74
CA GLY A 62 -23.15 8.97 21.59
C GLY A 62 -23.86 9.23 20.27
N GLY A 63 -24.46 8.20 19.67
CA GLY A 63 -25.29 8.32 18.46
C GLY A 63 -24.51 8.76 17.21
N ALA A 64 -25.19 9.40 16.26
CA ALA A 64 -24.63 9.74 14.95
C ALA A 64 -23.36 10.61 15.00
N ILE A 65 -23.27 11.55 15.96
CA ILE A 65 -22.10 12.42 16.13
C ILE A 65 -20.90 11.60 16.66
N GLY A 66 -21.17 10.64 17.53
CA GLY A 66 -20.18 9.70 18.06
C GLY A 66 -19.55 8.82 17.00
N VAL A 67 -20.37 8.32 16.07
CA VAL A 67 -19.91 7.53 14.91
C VAL A 67 -18.94 8.34 14.04
N GLY A 68 -19.27 9.59 13.74
CA GLY A 68 -18.38 10.46 12.95
C GLY A 68 -17.03 10.74 13.62
N LYS A 69 -16.99 10.81 14.96
CA LYS A 69 -15.74 10.94 15.73
C LYS A 69 -14.93 9.64 15.71
N ALA A 70 -15.59 8.50 15.91
CA ALA A 70 -14.97 7.18 15.86
C ALA A 70 -14.33 6.89 14.49
N VAL A 71 -15.01 7.24 13.39
CA VAL A 71 -14.48 7.08 12.02
C VAL A 71 -13.21 7.91 11.82
N ARG A 72 -13.19 9.18 12.25
CA ARG A 72 -11.98 10.01 12.15
C ARG A 72 -10.82 9.43 12.94
N GLN A 73 -11.07 8.97 14.16
CA GLN A 73 -10.05 8.33 14.98
C GLN A 73 -9.56 7.02 14.35
N ALA A 74 -10.46 6.23 13.75
CA ALA A 74 -10.11 5.00 13.04
C ALA A 74 -9.15 5.25 11.88
N VAL A 75 -9.39 6.28 11.06
CA VAL A 75 -8.51 6.63 9.93
C VAL A 75 -7.13 7.07 10.40
N VAL A 76 -7.05 7.89 11.45
CA VAL A 76 -5.76 8.35 12.00
C VAL A 76 -4.97 7.17 12.57
N HIS A 77 -5.62 6.31 13.36
CA HIS A 77 -4.96 5.15 13.95
C HIS A 77 -4.53 4.14 12.88
N SER A 78 -5.40 3.83 11.91
CA SER A 78 -5.07 2.89 10.84
C SER A 78 -3.91 3.39 9.99
N PHE A 79 -3.87 4.68 9.66
CA PHE A 79 -2.75 5.29 8.94
C PHE A 79 -1.42 5.17 9.70
N LEU A 80 -1.41 5.49 11.01
CA LEU A 80 -0.21 5.37 11.84
C LEU A 80 0.30 3.93 11.91
N PHE A 81 -0.58 2.96 12.14
CA PHE A 81 -0.20 1.54 12.17
C PHE A 81 0.31 1.05 10.81
N VAL A 82 -0.30 1.45 9.70
CA VAL A 82 0.17 1.09 8.35
C VAL A 82 1.59 1.59 8.10
N ILE A 83 1.93 2.80 8.55
CA ILE A 83 3.31 3.32 8.45
C ILE A 83 4.27 2.46 9.28
N ILE A 84 3.92 2.17 10.53
CA ILE A 84 4.77 1.40 11.46
C ILE A 84 5.02 -0.02 10.91
N PHE A 85 3.94 -0.74 10.55
CA PHE A 85 4.07 -2.06 9.92
C PHE A 85 4.79 -1.97 8.58
N GLY A 86 4.60 -0.88 7.83
CA GLY A 86 5.27 -0.64 6.58
C GLY A 86 6.78 -0.53 6.72
N TYR A 87 7.26 0.17 7.75
CA TYR A 87 8.67 0.24 8.09
C TYR A 87 9.20 -1.12 8.53
N PHE A 88 8.51 -1.81 9.43
CA PHE A 88 8.95 -3.10 9.96
C PHE A 88 9.08 -4.16 8.88
N LEU A 89 8.08 -4.28 8.00
CA LEU A 89 8.11 -5.20 6.86
C LEU A 89 9.21 -4.85 5.87
N SER A 90 9.37 -3.57 5.53
CA SER A 90 10.45 -3.15 4.62
C SER A 90 11.84 -3.41 5.24
N ALA A 91 12.02 -3.16 6.54
CA ALA A 91 13.27 -3.45 7.25
C ALA A 91 13.55 -4.95 7.40
N LEU A 92 12.55 -5.84 7.32
CA LEU A 92 12.74 -7.29 7.39
C LEU A 92 13.08 -7.90 6.01
N PHE A 93 12.48 -7.39 4.93
CA PHE A 93 12.62 -7.99 3.59
C PHE A 93 13.74 -7.38 2.72
N TYR A 94 14.14 -6.14 3.02
CA TYR A 94 15.18 -5.41 2.27
C TYR A 94 16.41 -5.07 3.12
N ARG A 95 16.47 -5.51 4.37
CA ARG A 95 17.72 -5.62 5.11
C ARG A 95 18.28 -7.02 4.97
#